data_AF-A0A4Y3RXH8-F1
#
_entry.id   AF-A0A4Y3RXH8-F1
#
_cell.length_a   1.000
_cell.length_b   1.000
_cell.length_c   1.000
_cell.angle_alpha   90.00
_cell.angle_beta   90.00
_cell.angle_gamma   90.00
#
_symmetry.space_group_name_H-M   'P 1'
#
loop_
_entity.id
_entity.type
_entity.pdbx_description
1 polymer ?
#
loop_
_entity_poly.entity_id
_entity_poly.type
_entity_poly.pdbx_seq_one_letter_code
_entity_poly.pdbx_strand_id
1 'polypeptide(L)' 'MDPPVWATTLGSFGFVVLTATELLSPLEEADGSALSQAEWRQIKHWRPETLGAALFNSWD' A
#
# COMPACT_ATOMS: atom_id res chain seq x y z
N MET A 1 10.53 -9.59 11.37
CA MET A 1 9.56 -9.63 12.47
C MET A 1 8.32 -10.29 11.92
N ASP A 2 7.88 -11.38 12.53
CA ASP A 2 6.67 -12.07 12.06
C ASP A 2 5.43 -11.29 12.47
N PRO A 3 4.35 -11.31 11.65
CA PRO A 3 3.12 -10.64 12.00
C PRO A 3 2.52 -11.23 13.28
N PRO A 4 1.86 -10.42 14.11
CA PRO A 4 1.26 -10.91 15.34
C PRO A 4 0.17 -11.94 15.03
N VAL A 5 -0.03 -12.90 15.95
CA VAL A 5 -0.95 -14.04 15.76
C VAL A 5 -2.37 -13.60 15.38
N TRP A 6 -2.84 -12.48 15.92
CA TRP A 6 -4.17 -11.97 15.60
C TRP A 6 -4.31 -11.54 14.13
N ALA A 7 -3.23 -11.20 13.42
CA ALA A 7 -3.28 -10.77 12.02
C ALA A 7 -3.79 -11.87 11.09
N THR A 8 -3.52 -13.15 11.40
CA THR A 8 -4.04 -14.29 10.64
C THR A 8 -5.57 -14.34 10.65
N THR A 9 -6.21 -13.88 11.73
CA THR A 9 -7.68 -13.84 11.82
C THR A 9 -8.31 -12.85 10.83
N LEU A 10 -7.59 -11.79 10.45
CA LEU A 10 -8.04 -10.83 9.44
C LEU A 10 -8.07 -11.44 8.04
N GLY A 11 -7.24 -12.45 7.78
CA GLY A 11 -7.27 -13.21 6.54
C GLY A 11 -8.61 -13.89 6.28
N SER A 12 -9.31 -14.34 7.33
CA SER A 12 -10.66 -14.90 7.21
C SER A 12 -11.71 -13.89 6.77
N PHE A 13 -11.43 -12.59 6.88
CA PHE A 13 -12.27 -11.50 6.38
C PHE A 13 -11.79 -10.95 5.03
N GLY A 14 -10.81 -11.60 4.40
CA GLY A 14 -10.28 -11.20 3.09
C GLY A 14 -9.19 -10.12 3.14
N PHE A 15 -8.66 -9.78 4.31
CA PHE A 15 -7.51 -8.87 4.42
C PHE A 15 -6.19 -9.60 4.19
N VAL A 16 -5.21 -8.88 3.67
CA VAL A 16 -3.85 -9.36 3.44
C VAL A 16 -2.89 -8.58 4.34
N VAL A 17 -1.93 -9.28 4.95
CA VAL A 17 -0.85 -8.65 5.73
C VAL A 17 0.23 -8.17 4.78
N LEU A 18 0.43 -6.85 4.71
CA LEU A 18 1.57 -6.27 4.00
C LEU A 18 2.81 -6.31 4.89
N THR A 19 3.86 -6.97 4.40
CA THR A 19 5.17 -7.05 5.03
C THR A 19 5.94 -5.73 4.87
N ALA A 20 6.97 -5.54 5.71
CA ALA A 20 7.86 -4.39 5.55
C ALA A 20 8.51 -4.34 4.16
N THR A 21 8.83 -5.50 3.58
CA THR A 21 9.39 -5.59 2.22
C THR A 21 8.42 -5.07 1.17
N GLU A 22 7.14 -5.44 1.25
CA GLU A 22 6.10 -4.94 0.33
C GLU A 22 5.85 -3.44 0.54
N LEU A 23 5.80 -2.98 1.79
CA LEU A 23 5.58 -1.55 2.07
C LEU A 23 6.74 -0.66 1.62
N LEU A 24 7.95 -1.20 1.54
CA LEU A 24 9.14 -0.51 1.07
C LEU A 24 9.40 -0.71 -0.43
N SER A 25 8.57 -1.50 -1.14
CA SER A 25 8.76 -1.69 -2.58
C SER A 25 8.50 -0.40 -3.34
N PRO A 26 9.21 -0.14 -4.46
CA PRO A 26 8.94 1.01 -5.31
C PRO A 26 7.48 1.02 -5.78
N LEU A 27 6.82 2.17 -5.71
CA LEU A 27 5.44 2.28 -6.20
C LEU A 27 5.34 2.01 -7.72
N GLU A 28 6.39 2.33 -8.47
CA GLU A 28 6.44 2.13 -9.92
C GLU A 28 6.36 0.65 -10.35
N GLU A 29 6.71 -0.27 -9.44
CA GLU A 29 6.63 -1.71 -9.68
C GLU A 29 5.26 -2.30 -9.31
N ALA A 30 4.39 -1.52 -8.68
CA ALA A 30 3.06 -1.96 -8.27
C ALA A 30 2.06 -1.92 -9.44
N ASP A 31 1.13 -2.88 -9.47
CA ASP A 31 -0.01 -2.82 -10.38
C ASP A 31 -0.98 -1.71 -9.97
N GLY A 32 -0.98 -0.62 -10.73
CA GLY A 32 -1.88 0.51 -10.54
C GLY A 32 -3.13 0.48 -11.43
N SER A 33 -3.45 -0.64 -12.07
CA SER A 33 -4.61 -0.76 -12.99
C SER A 33 -5.96 -0.48 -12.31
N ALA A 34 -6.05 -0.71 -11.00
CA ALA A 34 -7.24 -0.42 -10.19
C ALA A 34 -7.39 1.07 -9.84
N LEU A 35 -6.35 1.88 -10.00
CA LEU A 35 -6.38 3.30 -9.63
C LEU A 35 -7.12 4.15 -10.66
N SER A 36 -8.02 4.98 -10.17
CA SER A 36 -8.70 6.02 -10.94
C SER A 36 -7.75 7.14 -11.35
N GLN A 37 -8.19 7.98 -12.31
CA GLN A 37 -7.45 9.19 -12.67
C GLN A 37 -7.27 10.17 -11.49
N ALA A 38 -8.20 10.19 -10.53
CA ALA A 38 -8.07 11.07 -9.36
C ALA A 38 -6.90 10.63 -8.47
N GLU A 39 -6.79 9.33 -8.19
CA GLU A 39 -5.69 8.76 -7.42
C GLU A 39 -4.35 8.92 -8.15
N TRP A 40 -4.31 8.72 -9.47
CA TRP A 40 -3.11 8.98 -10.26
C TRP A 40 -2.66 10.45 -10.23
N ARG A 41 -3.60 11.41 -10.16
CA ARG A 41 -3.24 12.83 -10.01
C ARG A 41 -2.61 13.10 -8.65
N GLN A 42 -3.16 12.52 -7.59
CA GLN A 42 -2.59 12.60 -6.25
C GLN A 42 -1.18 12.00 -6.24
N ILE A 43 -1.00 10.78 -6.76
CA ILE A 43 0.32 10.11 -6.81
C ILE A 43 1.35 10.96 -7.55
N LYS A 44 0.97 11.56 -8.68
CA LYS A 44 1.87 12.45 -9.43
C LYS A 44 2.21 13.74 -8.69
N HIS A 45 1.28 14.24 -7.86
CA HIS A 45 1.48 15.46 -7.08
C HIS A 45 2.45 15.22 -5.91
N TRP A 46 2.20 14.20 -5.10
CA TRP A 46 2.95 13.94 -3.87
C TRP A 46 4.18 13.05 -4.06
N ARG A 47 4.28 12.33 -5.18
CA ARG A 47 5.44 11.53 -5.59
C ARG A 47 5.99 10.62 -4.48
N PRO A 48 5.18 9.72 -3.91
CA PRO A 48 5.67 8.74 -2.96
C PRO A 48 6.65 7.79 -3.66
N GLU A 49 7.75 7.49 -2.97
CA GLU A 49 8.75 6.55 -3.50
C GLU A 49 8.29 5.10 -3.34
N THR A 50 7.55 4.78 -2.26
CA THR A 50 7.18 3.41 -1.89
C THR A 50 5.68 3.19 -1.80
N LEU A 51 5.27 1.93 -1.90
CA LEU A 51 3.87 1.51 -1.71
C LEU A 51 3.32 1.97 -0.35
N GLY A 52 4.09 1.81 0.72
CA GLY A 52 3.68 2.25 2.06
C GLY A 52 3.50 3.77 2.16
N ALA A 53 4.34 4.55 1.48
CA ALA A 53 4.19 6.00 1.42
C ALA A 53 2.95 6.44 0.64
N ALA A 54 2.47 5.64 -0.32
CA ALA A 54 1.22 5.88 -1.03
C ALA A 54 -0.03 5.50 -0.20
N LEU A 55 0.05 4.42 0.60
CA LEU A 55 -1.10 3.88 1.34
C LEU A 55 -1.38 4.59 2.68
N PHE A 56 -0.34 4.99 3.41
CA PHE A 56 -0.49 5.38 4.83
C PHE A 56 -0.20 6.84 5.12
N ASN A 57 0.21 7.61 4.12
CA ASN A 57 0.35 9.05 4.31
C ASN A 57 -1.03 9.70 4.11
N SER A 58 -1.43 10.55 5.06
CA SER A 58 -2.64 11.37 4.94
C SER A 58 -2.34 12.52 3.99
N TRP A 59 -2.88 12.46 2.78
CA TRP A 59 -2.71 13.49 1.76
C TRP A 59 -3.98 14.35 1.73
N ASP A 60 -3.81 15.67 1.54
CA ASP A 60 -4.91 16.66 1.57
C ASP A 60 -5.95 16.47 0.45
#